data_AF-A0A935ZLJ3-F1
#
_entry.id   AF-A0A935ZLJ3-F1
#
_cell.length_a   1.000
_cell.length_b   1.000
_cell.length_c   1.000
_cell.angle_alpha   90.00
_cell.angle_beta   90.00
_cell.angle_gamma   90.00
#
_symmetry.space_group_name_H-M   'P 1'
#
loop_
_entity.id
_entity.type
_entity.pdbx_description
1 polymer ?
#
loop_
_entity_poly.entity_id
_entity_poly.type
_entity_poly.pdbx_seq_one_letter_code
_entity_poly.pdbx_strand_id
1 'polypeptide(L)'
;MSASWIDCCVAHIATIAGVETAAVLRAFAAPFPRGGPPAPPEPASPGSFEALERACAPIEPAQLIEDLSLDVDRAQAELFTRRLRAVDGFLDARPSAPARVLRVGLRMRLAGILRATRPHASRVRALADYYYSHGCRLAHHDADACSPSYANALAALQWRGVVPGLHHAVLDGRFAEGPTHVNLLQVDPRRIEVRALDCRTRVDAGESFAQTVAGEGAVAATSGGFFLYSEPDIAPPSRRHDPVGLLVRDGVVAAPPVFARGALVIDRDGGVAIERVGLDGCVLQGHRGWQLRVEGAVNRAHAEVGPARRCMAIVGDHVVAVGIAPQVPLNGAVIPIGDVDVRIGDRVSCTLPPRSVAVATAMAGGPMLGDAGHPAVLTELRREDFWGTAPPVTFSQDETGDQNLLPRMVVGTRAASLIFAAVDGRNFERALGMTLAGAGALLLALGCERVLNLDGGSSKRMVLEGRTLDLPSTEVVGEGATDPAIRPVYTALCMHRR
;
A
#
# COMPACT_ATOMS: atom_id res chain seq x y z
N MET A 1 33.60 16.47 18.73
CA MET A 1 32.46 15.54 18.53
C MET A 1 32.97 14.37 17.70
N SER A 2 32.66 13.14 18.09
CA SER A 2 32.96 11.97 17.25
C SER A 2 32.15 12.08 15.96
N ALA A 3 32.78 11.88 14.80
CA ALA A 3 32.08 11.84 13.51
C ALA A 3 31.03 10.72 13.52
N SER A 4 29.85 10.94 12.93
CA SER A 4 28.82 9.90 12.83
C SER A 4 29.24 8.83 11.80
N TRP A 5 28.62 7.66 11.85
CA TRP A 5 28.88 6.63 10.83
C TRP A 5 28.45 7.10 9.43
N ILE A 6 27.40 7.94 9.35
CA ILE A 6 26.96 8.58 8.11
C ILE A 6 28.07 9.48 7.57
N ASP A 7 28.68 10.31 8.42
CA ASP A 7 29.77 11.20 7.99
C ASP A 7 30.97 10.41 7.45
N CYS A 8 31.30 9.27 8.05
CA CYS A 8 32.35 8.38 7.54
C CYS A 8 31.99 7.80 6.16
N CYS A 9 30.75 7.36 5.96
CA CYS A 9 30.28 6.88 4.67
C CYS A 9 30.26 7.99 3.60
N VAL A 10 29.81 9.19 3.95
CA VAL A 10 29.77 10.35 3.06
C VAL A 10 31.20 10.78 2.68
N ALA A 11 32.12 10.82 3.63
CA ALA A 11 33.53 11.12 3.36
C ALA A 11 34.13 10.08 2.41
N HIS A 12 33.83 8.79 2.56
CA HIS A 12 34.31 7.75 1.66
C HIS A 12 33.80 7.94 0.22
N ILE A 13 32.50 8.17 0.02
CA ILE A 13 31.95 8.33 -1.34
C ILE A 13 32.37 9.67 -1.98
N ALA A 14 32.55 10.73 -1.20
CA ALA A 14 33.05 12.01 -1.73
C ALA A 14 34.40 11.86 -2.43
N THR A 15 35.21 10.87 -2.05
CA THR A 15 36.48 10.55 -2.72
C THR A 15 36.32 9.80 -4.05
N ILE A 16 35.11 9.35 -4.40
CA ILE A 16 34.83 8.40 -5.50
C ILE A 16 33.83 8.96 -6.54
N ALA A 17 33.40 10.22 -6.41
CA ALA A 17 32.41 10.91 -7.26
C ALA A 17 31.00 10.25 -7.27
N GLY A 18 30.00 10.95 -6.72
CA GLY A 18 28.58 10.57 -6.76
C GLY A 18 27.83 10.92 -5.48
N VAL A 19 26.89 11.87 -5.50
CA VAL A 19 26.29 12.49 -4.29
C VAL A 19 24.94 11.86 -3.86
N GLU A 20 24.36 10.94 -4.62
CA GLU A 20 23.01 10.41 -4.31
C GLU A 20 22.96 9.47 -3.09
N THR A 21 24.01 8.71 -2.80
CA THR A 21 24.01 7.73 -1.69
C THR A 21 23.90 8.39 -0.32
N ALA A 22 24.39 9.62 -0.16
CA ALA A 22 24.37 10.32 1.13
C ALA A 22 22.94 10.56 1.67
N ALA A 23 21.98 10.83 0.77
CA ALA A 23 20.59 11.00 1.15
C ALA A 23 19.98 9.68 1.64
N VAL A 24 20.34 8.56 0.99
CA VAL A 24 19.87 7.21 1.34
C VAL A 24 20.24 6.82 2.77
N LEU A 25 21.46 7.15 3.20
CA LEU A 25 21.95 6.83 4.55
C LEU A 25 21.19 7.57 5.67
N ARG A 26 20.59 8.72 5.35
CA ARG A 26 19.84 9.56 6.29
C ARG A 26 18.36 9.15 6.42
N ALA A 27 17.90 8.15 5.69
CA ALA A 27 16.56 7.60 5.90
C ALA A 27 16.39 7.18 7.37
N PHE A 28 15.19 7.41 7.93
CA PHE A 28 14.83 7.17 9.33
C PHE A 28 15.56 8.06 10.37
N ALA A 29 16.47 8.96 9.98
CA ALA A 29 17.26 9.76 10.92
C ALA A 29 16.52 10.98 11.49
N ALA A 30 15.40 11.39 10.88
CA ALA A 30 14.60 12.53 11.30
C ALA A 30 13.37 12.09 12.11
N PRO A 31 12.90 12.89 13.08
CA PRO A 31 11.64 12.61 13.77
C PRO A 31 10.49 12.54 12.75
N PHE A 32 9.67 11.51 12.89
CA PHE A 32 8.66 11.23 11.90
C PHE A 32 7.46 12.18 12.02
N PRO A 33 7.15 12.99 10.98
CA PRO A 33 6.16 14.06 11.10
C PRO A 33 4.71 13.55 11.20
N ARG A 34 4.46 12.25 10.97
CA ARG A 34 3.10 11.67 10.94
C ARG A 34 2.75 10.75 12.11
N GLY A 35 3.47 10.84 13.24
CA GLY A 35 3.13 10.13 14.48
C GLY A 35 3.70 8.71 14.62
N GLY A 36 4.85 8.45 14.00
CA GLY A 36 5.61 7.20 14.08
C GLY A 36 6.61 7.22 15.23
N PRO A 37 7.38 6.14 15.44
CA PRO A 37 8.31 6.05 16.56
C PRO A 37 9.42 7.11 16.45
N PRO A 38 10.09 7.48 17.57
CA PRO A 38 11.22 8.40 17.52
C PRO A 38 12.34 7.86 16.62
N ALA A 39 13.19 8.75 16.09
CA ALA A 39 14.30 8.35 15.22
C ALA A 39 15.20 7.31 15.92
N PRO A 40 15.65 6.25 15.23
CA PRO A 40 16.55 5.28 15.84
C PRO A 40 17.87 5.92 16.28
N PRO A 41 18.45 5.50 17.40
CA PRO A 41 19.76 5.99 17.83
C PRO A 41 20.82 5.69 16.76
N GLU A 42 21.68 6.66 16.49
CA GLU A 42 22.80 6.50 15.55
C GLU A 42 23.94 5.72 16.22
N PRO A 43 24.34 4.54 15.72
CA PRO A 43 25.46 3.82 16.30
C PRO A 43 26.79 4.57 16.10
N ALA A 44 27.74 4.36 17.01
CA ALA A 44 29.03 5.07 16.97
C ALA A 44 29.88 4.69 15.75
N SER A 45 30.70 5.64 15.25
CA SER A 45 31.67 5.39 14.19
C SER A 45 33.04 4.99 14.75
N PRO A 46 33.73 3.99 14.16
CA PRO A 46 35.11 3.66 14.50
C PRO A 46 36.15 4.58 13.81
N GLY A 47 35.72 5.63 13.10
CA GLY A 47 36.59 6.71 12.60
C GLY A 47 37.06 6.57 11.14
N SER A 48 36.91 5.41 10.49
CA SER A 48 37.08 5.25 9.04
C SER A 48 36.01 4.32 8.44
N PHE A 49 35.80 4.38 7.13
CA PHE A 49 34.84 3.51 6.45
C PHE A 49 35.26 2.03 6.51
N GLU A 50 36.54 1.72 6.32
CA GLU A 50 37.05 0.34 6.35
C GLU A 50 36.94 -0.26 7.76
N ALA A 51 37.15 0.56 8.80
CA ALA A 51 36.92 0.13 10.17
C ALA A 51 35.42 -0.08 10.45
N LEU A 52 34.56 0.79 9.91
CA LEU A 52 33.11 0.68 10.02
C LEU A 52 32.58 -0.59 9.35
N GLU A 53 33.00 -0.85 8.11
CA GLU A 53 32.62 -2.04 7.34
C GLU A 53 33.03 -3.33 8.05
N ARG A 54 34.24 -3.39 8.64
CA ARG A 54 34.68 -4.55 9.44
C ARG A 54 33.90 -4.69 10.75
N ALA A 55 33.46 -3.60 11.35
CA ALA A 55 32.72 -3.59 12.62
C ALA A 55 31.22 -3.86 12.45
N CYS A 56 30.66 -3.72 11.24
CA CYS A 56 29.25 -3.99 10.97
C CYS A 56 28.93 -5.47 11.14
N ALA A 57 28.18 -5.78 12.19
CA ALA A 57 27.69 -7.14 12.44
C ALA A 57 26.89 -7.68 11.24
N PRO A 58 27.06 -8.97 10.88
CA PRO A 58 26.21 -9.62 9.90
C PRO A 58 24.76 -9.70 10.42
N ILE A 59 23.82 -9.88 9.48
CA ILE A 59 22.41 -10.10 9.83
C ILE A 59 22.24 -11.55 10.28
N GLU A 60 22.10 -11.76 11.59
CA GLU A 60 21.83 -13.07 12.19
C GLU A 60 20.34 -13.43 12.08
N PRO A 61 19.95 -14.39 11.22
CA PRO A 61 18.54 -14.59 10.88
C PRO A 61 17.70 -15.04 12.08
N ALA A 62 18.23 -15.96 12.89
CA ALA A 62 17.51 -16.51 14.03
C ALA A 62 17.19 -15.44 15.07
N GLN A 63 18.18 -14.58 15.37
CA GLN A 63 18.02 -13.48 16.32
C GLN A 63 17.05 -12.43 15.79
N LEU A 64 17.13 -12.08 14.50
CA LEU A 64 16.20 -11.12 13.90
C LEU A 64 14.78 -11.65 13.89
N ILE A 65 14.56 -12.93 13.56
CA ILE A 65 13.22 -13.55 13.59
C ILE A 65 12.65 -13.51 15.01
N GLU A 66 13.45 -13.85 16.02
CA GLU A 66 13.03 -13.80 17.43
C GLU A 66 12.64 -12.37 17.85
N ASP A 67 13.47 -11.38 17.52
CA ASP A 67 13.19 -9.98 17.82
C ASP A 67 11.91 -9.47 17.14
N LEU A 68 11.72 -9.78 15.86
CA LEU A 68 10.55 -9.33 15.10
C LEU A 68 9.27 -10.08 15.51
N SER A 69 9.37 -11.33 15.97
CA SER A 69 8.22 -12.12 16.44
C SER A 69 7.55 -11.56 17.70
N LEU A 70 8.17 -10.57 18.34
CA LEU A 70 7.58 -9.82 19.45
C LEU A 70 6.63 -8.70 18.98
N ASP A 71 6.71 -8.27 17.72
CA ASP A 71 5.80 -7.25 17.14
C ASP A 71 4.74 -7.85 16.22
N VAL A 72 5.10 -8.94 15.52
CA VAL A 72 4.29 -9.54 14.46
C VAL A 72 4.28 -11.06 14.58
N ASP A 73 3.40 -11.74 13.85
CA ASP A 73 3.43 -13.20 13.81
C ASP A 73 4.74 -13.73 13.23
N ARG A 74 5.11 -14.95 13.62
CA ARG A 74 6.40 -15.54 13.25
C ARG A 74 6.59 -15.65 11.73
N ALA A 75 5.53 -15.94 10.98
CA ALA A 75 5.62 -16.05 9.52
C ALA A 75 5.96 -14.69 8.88
N GLN A 76 5.40 -13.59 9.40
CA GLN A 76 5.79 -12.23 9.01
C GLN A 76 7.23 -11.89 9.39
N ALA A 77 7.67 -12.26 10.59
CA ALA A 77 9.04 -12.06 11.04
C ALA A 77 10.06 -12.77 10.13
N GLU A 78 9.78 -14.02 9.76
CA GLU A 78 10.59 -14.81 8.82
C GLU A 78 10.62 -14.18 7.42
N LEU A 79 9.47 -13.72 6.92
CA LEU A 79 9.35 -13.01 5.64
C LEU A 79 10.22 -11.75 5.60
N PHE A 80 10.11 -10.88 6.60
CA PHE A 80 10.88 -9.63 6.63
C PHE A 80 12.38 -9.90 6.75
N THR A 81 12.76 -10.91 7.52
CA THR A 81 14.16 -11.36 7.64
C THR A 81 14.70 -11.85 6.30
N ARG A 82 13.95 -12.68 5.56
CA ARG A 82 14.37 -13.16 4.22
C ARG A 82 14.58 -12.02 3.24
N ARG A 83 13.65 -11.08 3.17
CA ARG A 83 13.77 -9.89 2.29
C ARG A 83 15.03 -9.07 2.61
N LEU A 84 15.26 -8.78 3.89
CA LEU A 84 16.42 -7.99 4.31
C LEU A 84 17.74 -8.68 3.95
N ARG A 85 17.81 -10.00 4.13
CA ARG A 85 18.99 -10.80 3.74
C ARG A 85 19.20 -10.86 2.23
N ALA A 86 18.12 -10.95 1.45
CA ALA A 86 18.22 -10.92 0.00
C ALA A 86 18.84 -9.61 -0.49
N VAL A 87 18.47 -8.48 0.13
CA VAL A 87 19.06 -7.16 -0.17
C VAL A 87 20.52 -7.08 0.28
N ASP A 88 20.85 -7.55 1.48
CA ASP A 88 22.24 -7.58 1.97
C ASP A 88 23.15 -8.41 1.05
N GLY A 89 22.70 -9.60 0.64
CA GLY A 89 23.43 -10.46 -0.29
C GLY A 89 23.54 -9.86 -1.70
N PHE A 90 22.50 -9.21 -2.18
CA PHE A 90 22.52 -8.50 -3.47
C PHE A 90 23.56 -7.38 -3.49
N LEU A 91 23.69 -6.62 -2.39
CA LEU A 91 24.71 -5.56 -2.27
C LEU A 91 26.11 -6.15 -2.08
N ASP A 92 26.25 -7.25 -1.33
CA ASP A 92 27.53 -7.96 -1.13
C ASP A 92 28.13 -8.51 -2.43
N ALA A 93 27.29 -9.02 -3.32
CA ALA A 93 27.70 -9.54 -4.62
C ALA A 93 28.26 -8.45 -5.56
N ARG A 94 28.26 -7.17 -5.15
CA ARG A 94 28.70 -6.02 -5.94
C ARG A 94 29.87 -5.31 -5.23
N PRO A 95 31.08 -5.32 -5.82
CA PRO A 95 32.26 -4.72 -5.18
C PRO A 95 32.37 -3.20 -5.36
N SER A 96 31.39 -2.53 -5.98
CA SER A 96 31.43 -1.09 -6.21
C SER A 96 31.37 -0.31 -4.89
N ALA A 97 32.06 0.84 -4.82
CA ALA A 97 32.09 1.64 -3.60
C ALA A 97 30.68 2.09 -3.13
N PRO A 98 29.76 2.51 -4.01
CA PRO A 98 28.38 2.81 -3.60
C PRO A 98 27.64 1.58 -3.04
N ALA A 99 27.82 0.38 -3.60
CA ALA A 99 27.18 -0.84 -3.10
C ALA A 99 27.68 -1.21 -1.69
N ARG A 100 28.99 -1.11 -1.45
CA ARG A 100 29.60 -1.31 -0.13
C ARG A 100 29.03 -0.34 0.90
N VAL A 101 28.92 0.94 0.55
CA VAL A 101 28.36 1.95 1.46
C VAL A 101 26.88 1.72 1.72
N LEU A 102 26.09 1.35 0.71
CA LEU A 102 24.68 1.00 0.91
C LEU A 102 24.53 -0.21 1.84
N ARG A 103 25.37 -1.24 1.69
CA ARG A 103 25.35 -2.41 2.58
C ARG A 103 25.69 -2.05 4.02
N VAL A 104 26.71 -1.22 4.23
CA VAL A 104 27.06 -0.68 5.56
C VAL A 104 25.88 0.13 6.12
N GLY A 105 25.29 1.01 5.31
CA GLY A 105 24.12 1.81 5.68
C GLY A 105 22.92 0.97 6.12
N LEU A 106 22.62 -0.09 5.36
CA LEU A 106 21.57 -1.05 5.67
C LEU A 106 21.77 -1.65 7.06
N ARG A 107 22.97 -2.18 7.33
CA ARG A 107 23.30 -2.85 8.60
C ARG A 107 23.35 -1.89 9.79
N MET A 108 23.93 -0.70 9.59
CA MET A 108 24.01 0.33 10.64
C MET A 108 22.61 0.83 10.99
N ARG A 109 21.75 1.04 10.00
CA ARG A 109 20.38 1.48 10.25
C ARG A 109 19.54 0.38 10.90
N LEU A 110 19.71 -0.88 10.49
CA LEU A 110 19.11 -2.03 11.19
C LEU A 110 19.51 -2.05 12.67
N ALA A 111 20.81 -1.93 12.97
CA ALA A 111 21.31 -1.91 14.34
C ALA A 111 20.72 -0.76 15.17
N GLY A 112 20.55 0.42 14.57
CA GLY A 112 19.84 1.54 15.19
C GLY A 112 18.38 1.20 15.49
N ILE A 113 17.65 0.64 14.52
CA ILE A 113 16.23 0.26 14.66
C ILE A 113 16.06 -0.75 15.80
N LEU A 114 16.91 -1.78 15.89
CA LEU A 114 16.82 -2.83 16.93
C LEU A 114 17.18 -2.32 18.34
N ARG A 115 17.82 -1.15 18.45
CA ARG A 115 18.09 -0.46 19.73
C ARG A 115 17.01 0.56 20.09
N ALA A 116 16.14 0.91 19.16
CA ALA A 116 15.06 1.86 19.39
C ALA A 116 13.95 1.23 20.23
N THR A 117 12.96 2.03 20.61
CA THR A 117 11.72 1.50 21.18
C THR A 117 10.91 0.78 20.09
N ARG A 118 10.30 -0.34 20.46
CA ARG A 118 9.35 -1.09 19.62
C ARG A 118 8.17 -0.22 19.14
N PRO A 119 7.52 -0.59 18.02
CA PRO A 119 7.77 -1.78 17.19
C PRO A 119 8.94 -1.62 16.21
N HIS A 120 9.69 -2.70 15.98
CA HIS A 120 10.79 -2.80 15.02
C HIS A 120 10.33 -3.33 13.65
N ALA A 121 9.39 -4.27 13.62
CA ALA A 121 9.03 -5.02 12.40
C ALA A 121 8.61 -4.13 11.22
N SER A 122 7.83 -3.08 11.48
CA SER A 122 7.39 -2.14 10.45
C SER A 122 8.57 -1.39 9.81
N ARG A 123 9.54 -0.95 10.62
CA ARG A 123 10.76 -0.28 10.18
C ARG A 123 11.72 -1.22 9.46
N VAL A 124 11.90 -2.45 9.95
CA VAL A 124 12.76 -3.44 9.29
C VAL A 124 12.21 -3.81 7.92
N ARG A 125 10.88 -3.98 7.80
CA ARG A 125 10.23 -4.16 6.49
C ARG A 125 10.48 -2.97 5.55
N ALA A 126 10.26 -1.74 6.03
CA ALA A 126 10.48 -0.54 5.23
C ALA A 126 11.95 -0.37 4.82
N LEU A 127 12.88 -0.69 5.72
CA LEU A 127 14.32 -0.66 5.48
C LEU A 127 14.71 -1.61 4.34
N ALA A 128 14.18 -2.84 4.35
CA ALA A 128 14.43 -3.81 3.29
C ALA A 128 13.92 -3.29 1.92
N ASP A 129 12.66 -2.83 1.86
CA ASP A 129 12.07 -2.29 0.62
C ASP A 129 12.83 -1.03 0.12
N TYR A 130 13.33 -0.18 1.04
CA TYR A 130 14.10 1.03 0.72
C TYR A 130 15.47 0.71 0.12
N TYR A 131 16.26 -0.12 0.80
CA TYR A 131 17.59 -0.48 0.29
C TYR A 131 17.52 -1.41 -0.92
N TYR A 132 16.47 -2.23 -1.05
CA TYR A 132 16.14 -2.91 -2.31
C TYR A 132 16.05 -1.90 -3.45
N SER A 133 15.23 -0.86 -3.27
CA SER A 133 14.97 0.15 -4.30
C SER A 133 16.23 0.89 -4.73
N HIS A 134 17.04 1.34 -3.77
CA HIS A 134 18.29 2.05 -4.08
C HIS A 134 19.38 1.11 -4.63
N GLY A 135 19.46 -0.12 -4.14
CA GLY A 135 20.34 -1.14 -4.71
C GLY A 135 20.01 -1.46 -6.17
N CYS A 136 18.73 -1.60 -6.50
CA CYS A 136 18.27 -1.82 -7.87
C CYS A 136 18.60 -0.64 -8.79
N ARG A 137 18.34 0.59 -8.36
CA ARG A 137 18.70 1.79 -9.14
C ARG A 137 20.19 1.89 -9.38
N LEU A 138 21.02 1.61 -8.37
CA LEU A 138 22.47 1.56 -8.51
C LEU A 138 22.87 0.52 -9.57
N ALA A 139 22.38 -0.71 -9.43
CA ALA A 139 22.72 -1.80 -10.36
C ALA A 139 22.26 -1.53 -11.80
N HIS A 140 21.15 -0.80 -11.98
CA HIS A 140 20.63 -0.45 -13.29
C HIS A 140 21.34 0.76 -13.90
N HIS A 141 21.68 1.79 -13.10
CA HIS A 141 22.46 2.94 -13.58
C HIS A 141 23.86 2.53 -14.05
N ASP A 142 24.43 1.48 -13.45
CA ASP A 142 25.71 0.90 -13.90
C ASP A 142 25.60 0.16 -15.26
N ALA A 143 24.39 -0.07 -15.77
CA ALA A 143 24.10 -0.85 -16.98
C ALA A 143 23.44 -0.01 -18.11
N ASP A 144 24.27 0.59 -18.97
CA ASP A 144 24.01 1.18 -20.31
C ASP A 144 22.75 2.05 -20.58
N ALA A 145 22.99 3.28 -21.05
CA ALA A 145 22.05 4.41 -21.13
C ALA A 145 21.06 4.44 -22.33
N CYS A 146 20.89 3.34 -23.07
CA CYS A 146 20.07 3.30 -24.30
C CYS A 146 18.69 2.63 -24.15
N SER A 147 18.15 2.54 -22.93
CA SER A 147 16.85 1.92 -22.71
C SER A 147 15.68 2.83 -23.14
N PRO A 148 14.61 2.30 -23.78
CA PRO A 148 13.46 3.10 -24.18
C PRO A 148 12.73 3.69 -22.96
N SER A 149 12.08 4.84 -23.16
CA SER A 149 11.17 5.41 -22.16
C SER A 149 9.84 4.66 -22.15
N TYR A 150 9.13 4.70 -21.01
CA TYR A 150 7.76 4.20 -20.96
C TYR A 150 6.86 4.86 -22.01
N ALA A 151 7.01 6.17 -22.26
CA ALA A 151 6.17 6.87 -23.24
C ALA A 151 6.19 6.22 -24.64
N ASN A 152 7.38 5.84 -25.12
CA ASN A 152 7.51 5.17 -26.42
C ASN A 152 6.87 3.77 -26.41
N ALA A 153 7.07 3.02 -25.32
CA ALA A 153 6.52 1.68 -25.18
C ALA A 153 4.99 1.68 -25.07
N LEU A 154 4.42 2.65 -24.34
CA LEU A 154 2.98 2.84 -24.19
C LEU A 154 2.32 3.25 -25.51
N ALA A 155 2.98 4.07 -26.33
CA ALA A 155 2.48 4.45 -27.65
C ALA A 155 2.39 3.26 -28.62
N ALA A 156 3.28 2.27 -28.47
CA ALA A 156 3.29 1.05 -29.28
C ALA A 156 2.50 -0.13 -28.67
N LEU A 157 1.89 0.07 -27.48
CA LEU A 157 1.27 -0.98 -26.70
C LEU A 157 0.09 -1.63 -27.46
N GLN A 158 0.14 -2.96 -27.59
CA GLN A 158 -0.89 -3.73 -28.28
C GLN A 158 -1.94 -4.24 -27.29
N TRP A 159 -3.20 -3.88 -27.54
CA TRP A 159 -4.34 -4.31 -26.74
C TRP A 159 -5.03 -5.51 -27.38
N ARG A 160 -5.02 -6.65 -26.68
CA ARG A 160 -5.79 -7.85 -27.05
C ARG A 160 -7.23 -7.72 -26.56
N GLY A 161 -8.20 -7.80 -27.46
CA GLY A 161 -9.60 -7.96 -27.09
C GLY A 161 -9.84 -9.30 -26.38
N VAL A 162 -10.43 -9.26 -25.19
CA VAL A 162 -10.79 -10.47 -24.41
C VAL A 162 -12.25 -10.79 -24.65
N VAL A 163 -13.13 -9.82 -24.36
CA VAL A 163 -14.57 -9.84 -24.62
C VAL A 163 -15.02 -8.41 -24.95
N PRO A 164 -16.21 -8.18 -25.53
CA PRO A 164 -16.69 -6.82 -25.78
C PRO A 164 -16.63 -5.93 -24.54
N GLY A 165 -15.83 -4.86 -24.58
CA GLY A 165 -15.62 -3.96 -23.45
C GLY A 165 -14.50 -4.34 -22.48
N LEU A 166 -13.75 -5.43 -22.72
CA LEU A 166 -12.58 -5.81 -21.93
C LEU A 166 -11.38 -6.11 -22.83
N HIS A 167 -10.28 -5.41 -22.61
CA HIS A 167 -9.02 -5.61 -23.32
C HIS A 167 -7.87 -5.82 -22.34
N HIS A 168 -6.86 -6.56 -22.76
CA HIS A 168 -5.65 -6.85 -21.99
C HIS A 168 -4.41 -6.45 -22.77
N ALA A 169 -3.43 -5.89 -22.07
CA ALA A 169 -2.11 -5.60 -22.62
C ALA A 169 -1.03 -5.91 -21.58
N VAL A 170 0.21 -6.07 -22.04
CA VAL A 170 1.37 -6.29 -21.18
C VAL A 170 2.46 -5.30 -21.56
N LEU A 171 2.95 -4.56 -20.56
CA LEU A 171 4.19 -3.79 -20.68
C LEU A 171 5.30 -4.61 -20.02
N ASP A 172 6.19 -5.17 -20.83
CA ASP A 172 7.27 -6.05 -20.38
C ASP A 172 8.58 -5.67 -21.07
N GLY A 173 9.66 -5.55 -20.31
CA GLY A 173 10.98 -5.23 -20.85
C GLY A 173 11.87 -4.43 -19.92
N ARG A 174 12.99 -3.95 -20.47
CA ARG A 174 13.94 -3.07 -19.78
C ARG A 174 13.75 -1.64 -20.27
N PHE A 175 13.49 -0.73 -19.33
CA PHE A 175 13.28 0.70 -19.58
C PHE A 175 14.33 1.53 -18.85
N ALA A 176 14.33 2.84 -19.05
CA ALA A 176 15.25 3.76 -18.36
C ALA A 176 15.19 3.59 -16.83
N GLU A 177 14.02 3.28 -16.29
CA GLU A 177 13.74 3.05 -14.87
C GLU A 177 14.09 1.64 -14.39
N GLY A 178 14.38 0.71 -15.31
CA GLY A 178 14.77 -0.68 -15.02
C GLY A 178 13.82 -1.74 -15.59
N PRO A 179 14.11 -3.03 -15.32
CA PRO A 179 13.22 -4.14 -15.66
C PRO A 179 11.80 -3.94 -15.12
N THR A 180 10.82 -4.07 -15.99
CA THR A 180 9.42 -3.79 -15.72
C THR A 180 8.54 -4.88 -16.30
N HIS A 181 7.56 -5.33 -15.50
CA HIS A 181 6.48 -6.20 -15.94
C HIS A 181 5.16 -5.67 -15.38
N VAL A 182 4.23 -5.29 -16.26
CA VAL A 182 2.92 -4.74 -15.89
C VAL A 182 1.84 -5.40 -16.73
N ASN A 183 0.85 -5.99 -16.07
CA ASN A 183 -0.39 -6.42 -16.72
C ASN A 183 -1.43 -5.30 -16.66
N LEU A 184 -2.06 -5.02 -17.79
CA LEU A 184 -3.03 -3.94 -17.97
C LEU A 184 -4.39 -4.49 -18.40
N LEU A 185 -5.47 -4.01 -17.77
CA LEU A 185 -6.84 -4.25 -18.21
C LEU A 185 -7.52 -2.93 -18.55
N GLN A 186 -8.10 -2.83 -19.73
CA GLN A 186 -9.00 -1.74 -20.12
C GLN A 186 -10.44 -2.24 -20.07
N VAL A 187 -11.28 -1.57 -19.28
CA VAL A 187 -12.65 -1.98 -18.99
C VAL A 187 -13.63 -0.88 -19.36
N ASP A 188 -14.63 -1.21 -20.18
CA ASP A 188 -15.83 -0.39 -20.41
C ASP A 188 -16.94 -0.81 -19.43
N PRO A 189 -17.17 -0.06 -18.34
CA PRO A 189 -18.16 -0.36 -17.29
C PRO A 189 -19.61 -0.40 -17.79
N ARG A 190 -19.89 0.12 -18.99
CA ARG A 190 -21.21 0.04 -19.64
C ARG A 190 -21.45 -1.31 -20.30
N ARG A 191 -20.40 -2.07 -20.58
CA ARG A 191 -20.44 -3.42 -21.20
C ARG A 191 -20.00 -4.52 -20.24
N ILE A 192 -19.16 -4.18 -19.27
CA ILE A 192 -18.63 -5.07 -18.26
C ILE A 192 -19.12 -4.59 -16.90
N GLU A 193 -19.80 -5.46 -16.17
CA GLU A 193 -20.22 -5.14 -14.82
C GLU A 193 -19.05 -5.36 -13.86
N VAL A 194 -18.59 -4.29 -13.23
CA VAL A 194 -17.54 -4.35 -12.20
C VAL A 194 -18.22 -4.42 -10.84
N ARG A 195 -17.88 -5.42 -10.02
CA ARG A 195 -18.43 -5.63 -8.69
C ARG A 195 -17.33 -5.69 -7.65
N ALA A 196 -17.46 -4.91 -6.58
CA ALA A 196 -16.64 -5.06 -5.39
C ALA A 196 -17.06 -6.32 -4.61
N LEU A 197 -16.06 -7.08 -4.17
CA LEU A 197 -16.24 -8.32 -3.45
C LEU A 197 -15.45 -8.30 -2.14
N ASP A 198 -16.08 -8.79 -1.07
CA ASP A 198 -15.43 -9.22 0.15
C ASP A 198 -15.12 -10.72 0.03
N CYS A 199 -13.84 -11.05 -0.04
CA CYS A 199 -13.37 -12.41 -0.29
C CYS A 199 -13.06 -13.18 1.00
N ARG A 200 -13.20 -12.58 2.19
CA ARG A 200 -12.76 -13.18 3.46
C ARG A 200 -13.34 -14.58 3.69
N THR A 201 -14.65 -14.77 3.49
CA THR A 201 -15.29 -16.08 3.65
C THR A 201 -14.72 -17.14 2.70
N ARG A 202 -14.35 -16.76 1.47
CA ARG A 202 -13.74 -17.66 0.48
C ARG A 202 -12.30 -18.01 0.86
N VAL A 203 -11.55 -17.02 1.36
CA VAL A 203 -10.20 -17.22 1.89
C VAL A 203 -10.23 -18.14 3.11
N ASP A 204 -11.17 -17.95 4.04
CA ASP A 204 -11.34 -18.81 5.22
C ASP A 204 -11.69 -20.26 4.83
N ALA A 205 -12.37 -20.45 3.69
CA ALA A 205 -12.64 -21.75 3.09
C ALA A 205 -11.44 -22.34 2.31
N GLY A 206 -10.31 -21.64 2.24
CA GLY A 206 -9.09 -22.09 1.55
C GLY A 206 -9.13 -21.92 0.03
N GLU A 207 -10.06 -21.14 -0.52
CA GLU A 207 -10.13 -20.88 -1.96
C GLU A 207 -9.02 -19.92 -2.40
N SER A 208 -8.34 -20.27 -3.50
CA SER A 208 -7.44 -19.35 -4.18
C SER A 208 -8.22 -18.23 -4.87
N PHE A 209 -7.57 -17.10 -5.12
CA PHE A 209 -8.22 -15.98 -5.80
C PHE A 209 -8.77 -16.36 -7.19
N ALA A 210 -8.07 -17.20 -7.96
CA ALA A 210 -8.56 -17.67 -9.25
C ALA A 210 -9.82 -18.55 -9.11
N GLN A 211 -9.90 -19.39 -8.07
CA GLN A 211 -11.11 -20.17 -7.77
C GLN A 211 -12.27 -19.25 -7.36
N THR A 212 -12.01 -18.25 -6.51
CA THR A 212 -13.02 -17.25 -6.15
C THR A 212 -13.57 -16.53 -7.38
N VAL A 213 -12.70 -16.05 -8.28
CA VAL A 213 -13.11 -15.37 -9.52
C VAL A 213 -13.94 -16.28 -10.42
N ALA A 214 -13.54 -17.55 -10.57
CA ALA A 214 -14.31 -18.54 -11.32
C ALA A 214 -15.68 -18.83 -10.67
N GLY A 215 -15.74 -18.94 -9.34
CA GLY A 215 -16.97 -19.16 -8.58
C GLY A 215 -17.95 -17.98 -8.65
N GLU A 216 -17.45 -16.76 -8.81
CA GLU A 216 -18.26 -15.56 -9.08
C GLU A 216 -18.71 -15.46 -10.55
N GLY A 217 -18.18 -16.31 -11.44
CA GLY A 217 -18.49 -16.26 -12.88
C GLY A 217 -17.91 -15.02 -13.58
N ALA A 218 -16.85 -14.41 -13.01
CA ALA A 218 -16.19 -13.25 -13.58
C ALA A 218 -15.16 -13.66 -14.64
N VAL A 219 -15.03 -12.86 -15.71
CA VAL A 219 -14.04 -13.10 -16.78
C VAL A 219 -12.64 -12.62 -16.39
N ALA A 220 -12.58 -11.62 -15.51
CA ALA A 220 -11.35 -11.07 -14.96
C ALA A 220 -11.60 -10.52 -13.56
N ALA A 221 -10.54 -10.33 -12.78
CA ALA A 221 -10.60 -9.59 -11.53
C ALA A 221 -9.23 -9.03 -11.14
N THR A 222 -9.24 -8.03 -10.28
CA THR A 222 -8.05 -7.55 -9.58
C THR A 222 -8.24 -7.63 -8.08
N SER A 223 -7.15 -7.67 -7.32
CA SER A 223 -7.21 -7.33 -5.91
C SER A 223 -7.72 -5.89 -5.71
N GLY A 224 -8.25 -5.64 -4.53
CA GLY A 224 -9.01 -4.43 -4.21
C GLY A 224 -8.31 -3.50 -3.23
N GLY A 225 -9.11 -2.94 -2.31
CA GLY A 225 -8.70 -2.00 -1.28
C GLY A 225 -7.95 -2.64 -0.12
N PHE A 226 -7.47 -1.78 0.78
CA PHE A 226 -6.71 -2.19 1.96
C PHE A 226 -7.53 -3.01 2.95
N PHE A 227 -6.82 -3.75 3.79
CA PHE A 227 -7.38 -4.50 4.90
C PHE A 227 -6.45 -4.44 6.12
N LEU A 228 -6.99 -4.68 7.31
CA LEU A 228 -6.21 -4.78 8.54
C LEU A 228 -5.25 -5.96 8.48
N TYR A 229 -3.98 -5.77 8.78
CA TYR A 229 -3.00 -6.85 8.66
C TYR A 229 -1.85 -6.75 9.65
N SER A 230 -1.13 -5.64 9.67
CA SER A 230 0.10 -5.50 10.45
C SER A 230 -0.05 -4.53 11.62
N GLU A 231 -1.26 -4.01 11.86
CA GLU A 231 -1.55 -3.13 12.98
C GLU A 231 -1.39 -3.89 14.30
N PRO A 232 -0.67 -3.32 15.29
CA PRO A 232 -0.38 -3.99 16.55
C PRO A 232 -1.59 -4.03 17.52
N ASP A 233 -2.55 -3.13 17.33
CA ASP A 233 -3.69 -2.89 18.23
C ASP A 233 -5.06 -3.29 17.62
N ILE A 234 -5.09 -4.32 16.76
CA ILE A 234 -6.35 -4.89 16.24
C ILE A 234 -7.11 -5.56 17.39
N ALA A 235 -8.23 -4.96 17.79
CA ALA A 235 -9.11 -5.47 18.85
C ALA A 235 -10.56 -5.64 18.37
N PRO A 236 -11.33 -6.59 18.97
CA PRO A 236 -12.74 -6.75 18.65
C PRO A 236 -13.55 -5.44 18.78
N PRO A 237 -14.56 -5.23 17.93
CA PRO A 237 -15.07 -6.17 16.94
C PRO A 237 -14.25 -6.23 15.63
N SER A 238 -13.23 -5.36 15.46
CA SER A 238 -12.32 -5.47 14.33
C SER A 238 -11.52 -6.78 14.38
N ARG A 239 -11.20 -7.30 13.21
CA ARG A 239 -10.40 -8.51 13.03
C ARG A 239 -9.36 -8.29 11.95
N ARG A 240 -8.30 -9.10 12.00
CA ARG A 240 -7.36 -9.16 10.90
C ARG A 240 -8.11 -9.50 9.61
N HIS A 241 -7.70 -8.84 8.54
CA HIS A 241 -8.25 -8.89 7.19
C HIS A 241 -9.55 -8.11 6.98
N ASP A 242 -10.11 -7.44 7.99
CA ASP A 242 -11.24 -6.53 7.79
C ASP A 242 -10.90 -5.45 6.76
N PRO A 243 -11.80 -5.14 5.81
CA PRO A 243 -11.58 -4.08 4.83
C PRO A 243 -11.43 -2.72 5.51
N VAL A 244 -10.56 -1.88 4.95
CA VAL A 244 -10.25 -0.55 5.48
C VAL A 244 -10.70 0.51 4.47
N GLY A 245 -11.72 1.28 4.85
CA GLY A 245 -12.34 2.29 4.00
C GLY A 245 -13.64 1.81 3.34
N LEU A 246 -14.17 2.64 2.43
CA LEU A 246 -15.44 2.38 1.74
C LEU A 246 -15.47 1.03 1.02
N LEU A 247 -16.52 0.26 1.23
CA LEU A 247 -16.87 -0.88 0.40
C LEU A 247 -18.37 -0.85 0.12
N VAL A 248 -18.76 -0.75 -1.15
CA VAL A 248 -20.15 -0.80 -1.60
C VAL A 248 -20.34 -1.97 -2.55
N ARG A 249 -21.28 -2.84 -2.21
CA ARG A 249 -21.67 -4.00 -3.01
C ARG A 249 -23.17 -3.94 -3.26
N ASP A 250 -23.56 -4.07 -4.52
CA ASP A 250 -24.98 -4.10 -4.94
C ASP A 250 -25.77 -2.88 -4.43
N GLY A 251 -25.11 -1.72 -4.35
CA GLY A 251 -25.65 -0.46 -3.82
C GLY A 251 -25.74 -0.36 -2.29
N VAL A 252 -25.26 -1.36 -1.55
CA VAL A 252 -25.26 -1.40 -0.09
C VAL A 252 -23.85 -1.13 0.44
N VAL A 253 -23.73 -0.23 1.41
CA VAL A 253 -22.47 0.05 2.11
C VAL A 253 -22.16 -1.11 3.05
N ALA A 254 -21.23 -1.99 2.64
CA ALA A 254 -20.75 -3.11 3.44
C ALA A 254 -19.68 -2.67 4.45
N ALA A 255 -18.86 -1.68 4.10
CA ALA A 255 -17.93 -1.01 5.01
C ALA A 255 -18.06 0.51 4.87
N PRO A 256 -18.36 1.24 5.96
CA PRO A 256 -18.51 2.69 5.91
C PRO A 256 -17.17 3.39 5.61
N PRO A 257 -17.19 4.57 4.97
CA PRO A 257 -15.99 5.36 4.64
C PRO A 257 -15.43 6.07 5.87
N VAL A 258 -15.06 5.32 6.92
CA VAL A 258 -14.56 5.88 8.20
C VAL A 258 -13.29 6.71 8.02
N PHE A 259 -12.50 6.40 6.98
CA PHE A 259 -11.37 7.20 6.51
C PHE A 259 -11.78 7.92 5.22
N ALA A 260 -11.50 9.22 5.13
CA ALA A 260 -11.80 10.05 3.97
C ALA A 260 -10.80 9.79 2.83
N ARG A 261 -10.87 8.61 2.20
CA ARG A 261 -9.92 8.15 1.18
C ARG A 261 -10.44 8.28 -0.24
N GLY A 262 -9.52 8.35 -1.19
CA GLY A 262 -9.81 8.10 -2.60
C GLY A 262 -10.51 6.74 -2.77
N ALA A 263 -11.59 6.74 -3.54
CA ALA A 263 -12.38 5.57 -3.85
C ALA A 263 -12.72 5.55 -5.35
N LEU A 264 -12.71 4.35 -5.93
CA LEU A 264 -13.34 4.09 -7.21
C LEU A 264 -14.83 3.95 -6.97
N VAL A 265 -15.64 4.73 -7.66
CA VAL A 265 -17.10 4.72 -7.58
C VAL A 265 -17.67 4.44 -8.95
N ILE A 266 -18.57 3.46 -9.04
CA ILE A 266 -19.26 3.06 -10.27
C ILE A 266 -20.76 3.11 -9.99
N ASP A 267 -21.48 3.89 -10.78
CA ASP A 267 -22.94 3.99 -10.69
C ASP A 267 -23.66 2.89 -11.49
N ARG A 268 -24.99 2.83 -11.36
CA ARG A 268 -25.82 1.80 -12.02
C ARG A 268 -25.81 1.89 -13.56
N ASP A 269 -25.48 3.05 -14.11
CA ASP A 269 -25.47 3.31 -15.56
C ASP A 269 -24.06 3.11 -16.16
N GLY A 270 -23.09 2.70 -15.34
CA GLY A 270 -21.69 2.53 -15.74
C GLY A 270 -20.91 3.84 -15.79
N GLY A 271 -21.41 4.91 -15.17
CA GLY A 271 -20.61 6.10 -14.88
C GLY A 271 -19.53 5.77 -13.85
N VAL A 272 -18.34 6.34 -14.04
CA VAL A 272 -17.16 6.08 -13.20
C VAL A 272 -16.59 7.38 -12.65
N ALA A 273 -16.14 7.33 -11.39
CA ALA A 273 -15.45 8.41 -10.74
C ALA A 273 -14.34 7.88 -9.83
N ILE A 274 -13.25 8.65 -9.74
CA ILE A 274 -12.26 8.53 -8.66
C ILE A 274 -12.33 9.82 -7.84
N GLU A 275 -12.74 9.67 -6.59
CA GLU A 275 -12.98 10.79 -5.69
C GLU A 275 -12.74 10.43 -4.23
N ARG A 276 -12.56 11.45 -3.39
CA ARG A 276 -12.40 11.26 -1.96
C ARG A 276 -13.77 11.10 -1.30
N VAL A 277 -13.99 9.97 -0.63
CA VAL A 277 -15.23 9.67 0.09
C VAL A 277 -14.91 9.44 1.56
N GLY A 278 -15.55 10.22 2.43
CA GLY A 278 -15.43 10.11 3.89
C GLY A 278 -16.78 9.98 4.56
N LEU A 279 -16.76 9.82 5.89
CA LEU A 279 -17.96 9.58 6.68
C LEU A 279 -18.83 10.82 6.84
N ASP A 280 -18.24 12.01 6.87
CA ASP A 280 -18.98 13.26 6.97
C ASP A 280 -19.95 13.44 5.80
N GLY A 281 -21.18 13.84 6.12
CA GLY A 281 -22.29 13.95 5.18
C GLY A 281 -23.05 12.65 4.92
N CYS A 282 -22.50 11.48 5.28
CA CYS A 282 -23.24 10.23 5.27
C CYS A 282 -24.39 10.28 6.28
N VAL A 283 -25.38 9.42 6.07
CA VAL A 283 -26.50 9.24 6.99
C VAL A 283 -26.37 7.88 7.65
N LEU A 284 -26.26 7.88 8.97
CA LEU A 284 -26.30 6.69 9.80
C LEU A 284 -27.72 6.45 10.29
N GLN A 285 -28.19 5.21 10.19
CA GLN A 285 -29.49 4.81 10.69
C GLN A 285 -29.33 3.65 11.66
N GLY A 286 -29.74 3.87 12.90
CA GLY A 286 -29.77 2.82 13.91
C GLY A 286 -30.99 1.93 13.75
N HIS A 287 -30.84 0.64 14.04
CA HIS A 287 -31.96 -0.30 14.02
C HIS A 287 -33.12 0.07 14.98
N ARG A 288 -32.87 0.94 15.96
CA ARG A 288 -33.88 1.50 16.89
C ARG A 288 -34.65 2.70 16.32
N GLY A 289 -34.44 3.04 15.05
CA GLY A 289 -35.20 4.07 14.34
C GLY A 289 -34.61 5.48 14.43
N TRP A 290 -33.47 5.67 15.09
CA TRP A 290 -32.77 6.95 15.03
C TRP A 290 -32.02 7.11 13.70
N GLN A 291 -31.87 8.35 13.26
CA GLN A 291 -31.12 8.72 12.07
C GLN A 291 -30.25 9.93 12.40
N LEU A 292 -29.01 9.92 11.91
CA LEU A 292 -28.05 10.99 12.14
C LEU A 292 -27.29 11.26 10.85
N ARG A 293 -27.29 12.53 10.41
CA ARG A 293 -26.31 12.99 9.41
C ARG A 293 -24.99 13.22 10.12
N VAL A 294 -23.93 12.57 9.64
CA VAL A 294 -22.61 12.63 10.26
C VAL A 294 -21.96 13.98 9.99
N GLU A 295 -21.49 14.63 11.05
CA GLU A 295 -20.71 15.87 10.99
C GLU A 295 -19.59 15.83 12.03
N GLY A 296 -18.36 16.08 11.59
CA GLY A 296 -17.19 16.15 12.46
C GLY A 296 -16.78 14.79 13.02
N ALA A 297 -16.82 13.76 12.17
CA ALA A 297 -16.29 12.44 12.51
C ALA A 297 -14.77 12.49 12.77
N VAL A 298 -14.33 11.81 13.81
CA VAL A 298 -12.91 11.67 14.20
C VAL A 298 -12.50 10.21 14.03
N ASN A 299 -11.38 9.97 13.37
CA ASN A 299 -10.80 8.65 13.15
C ASN A 299 -9.31 8.70 13.53
N ARG A 300 -8.60 7.57 13.42
CA ARG A 300 -7.19 7.45 13.84
C ARG A 300 -6.20 8.31 13.04
N ALA A 301 -6.61 8.89 11.92
CA ALA A 301 -5.79 9.88 11.21
C ALA A 301 -5.82 11.25 11.89
N HIS A 302 -6.88 11.51 12.68
CA HIS A 302 -7.12 12.76 13.37
C HIS A 302 -6.63 12.72 14.82
N ALA A 303 -7.05 11.72 15.60
CA ALA A 303 -6.75 11.59 17.02
C ALA A 303 -7.00 10.16 17.54
N GLU A 304 -6.46 9.83 18.71
CA GLU A 304 -6.74 8.57 19.42
C GLU A 304 -7.99 8.65 20.31
N VAL A 305 -8.40 9.86 20.68
CA VAL A 305 -9.55 10.12 21.54
C VAL A 305 -10.51 11.09 20.85
N GLY A 306 -11.80 10.83 20.97
CA GLY A 306 -12.86 11.66 20.42
C GLY A 306 -12.96 13.05 21.08
N PRO A 307 -13.77 13.95 20.51
CA PRO A 307 -13.95 15.29 21.05
C PRO A 307 -14.62 15.26 22.44
N ALA A 308 -14.35 16.28 23.26
CA ALA A 308 -14.86 16.44 24.63
C ALA A 308 -16.37 16.82 24.67
N ARG A 309 -17.20 15.99 24.05
CA ARG A 309 -18.67 16.07 23.99
C ARG A 309 -19.25 14.69 23.81
N ARG A 310 -20.58 14.57 23.96
CA ARG A 310 -21.28 13.30 23.80
C ARG A 310 -21.16 12.77 22.36
N CYS A 311 -20.57 11.59 22.23
CA CYS A 311 -20.30 10.92 20.97
C CYS A 311 -20.68 9.43 21.05
N MET A 312 -20.85 8.81 19.88
CA MET A 312 -20.77 7.37 19.72
C MET A 312 -19.46 7.01 19.01
N ALA A 313 -18.92 5.83 19.26
CA ALA A 313 -17.86 5.21 18.46
C ALA A 313 -18.45 4.02 17.69
N ILE A 314 -18.13 3.91 16.40
CA ILE A 314 -18.57 2.81 15.54
C ILE A 314 -17.39 2.03 14.97
N VAL A 315 -17.60 0.73 14.75
CA VAL A 315 -16.73 -0.15 13.98
C VAL A 315 -17.62 -1.00 13.06
N GLY A 316 -17.40 -0.91 11.75
CA GLY A 316 -18.29 -1.53 10.77
C GLY A 316 -19.72 -1.05 10.94
N ASP A 317 -20.65 -1.97 11.19
CA ASP A 317 -22.07 -1.73 11.42
C ASP A 317 -22.47 -1.71 12.91
N HIS A 318 -21.52 -1.62 13.86
CA HIS A 318 -21.82 -1.66 15.30
C HIS A 318 -21.39 -0.39 16.04
N VAL A 319 -22.21 0.04 16.99
CA VAL A 319 -21.81 1.00 18.03
C VAL A 319 -21.01 0.26 19.11
N VAL A 320 -19.77 0.68 19.34
CA VAL A 320 -18.86 0.05 20.30
C VAL A 320 -18.66 0.86 21.58
N ALA A 321 -18.92 2.16 21.55
CA ALA A 321 -18.89 3.02 22.74
C ALA A 321 -19.86 4.19 22.60
N VAL A 322 -20.37 4.69 23.74
CA VAL A 322 -21.14 5.94 23.82
C VAL A 322 -20.67 6.68 25.07
N GLY A 323 -20.36 7.96 24.95
CA GLY A 323 -19.85 8.75 26.08
C GLY A 323 -19.23 10.07 25.67
N ILE A 324 -18.54 10.70 26.61
CA ILE A 324 -17.74 11.91 26.36
C ILE A 324 -16.32 11.47 26.00
N ALA A 325 -15.78 11.99 24.89
CA ALA A 325 -14.41 11.69 24.44
C ALA A 325 -14.08 10.18 24.44
N PRO A 326 -14.87 9.31 23.78
CA PRO A 326 -14.56 7.89 23.72
C PRO A 326 -13.25 7.65 22.94
N GLN A 327 -12.61 6.52 23.20
CA GLN A 327 -11.46 6.05 22.41
C GLN A 327 -11.88 5.87 20.94
N VAL A 328 -11.01 6.32 20.03
CA VAL A 328 -11.22 6.17 18.59
C VAL A 328 -10.80 4.76 18.18
N PRO A 329 -11.72 3.93 17.65
CA PRO A 329 -11.38 2.57 17.24
C PRO A 329 -10.42 2.55 16.04
N LEU A 330 -9.58 1.51 15.95
CA LEU A 330 -8.55 1.37 14.91
C LEU A 330 -9.12 1.47 13.48
N ASN A 331 -10.17 0.71 13.17
CA ASN A 331 -10.87 0.71 11.88
C ASN A 331 -12.30 1.23 12.04
N GLY A 332 -12.44 2.38 12.71
CA GLY A 332 -13.71 2.97 13.07
C GLY A 332 -13.66 4.48 13.17
N ALA A 333 -14.76 5.06 13.65
CA ALA A 333 -14.88 6.51 13.83
C ALA A 333 -15.66 6.85 15.10
N VAL A 334 -15.35 8.01 15.68
CA VAL A 334 -16.11 8.66 16.73
C VAL A 334 -16.91 9.81 16.14
N ILE A 335 -18.19 9.85 16.46
CA ILE A 335 -19.17 10.73 15.83
C ILE A 335 -19.92 11.48 16.94
N PRO A 336 -19.96 12.82 16.93
CA PRO A 336 -20.81 13.60 17.82
C PRO A 336 -22.30 13.26 17.60
N ILE A 337 -23.06 13.02 18.67
CA ILE A 337 -24.45 12.53 18.56
C ILE A 337 -25.52 13.46 19.14
N GLY A 338 -25.13 14.56 19.79
CA GLY A 338 -26.08 15.43 20.50
C GLY A 338 -27.00 14.62 21.43
N ASP A 339 -28.31 14.78 21.26
CA ASP A 339 -29.34 14.15 22.09
C ASP A 339 -29.89 12.82 21.51
N VAL A 340 -29.29 12.29 20.43
CA VAL A 340 -29.74 11.02 19.83
C VAL A 340 -29.59 9.87 20.84
N ASP A 341 -30.64 9.08 21.05
CA ASP A 341 -30.60 7.90 21.91
C ASP A 341 -29.93 6.73 21.18
N VAL A 342 -28.67 6.47 21.53
CA VAL A 342 -27.83 5.42 20.97
C VAL A 342 -27.30 4.55 22.10
N ARG A 343 -27.28 3.23 21.90
CA ARG A 343 -26.74 2.28 22.88
C ARG A 343 -25.56 1.50 22.31
N ILE A 344 -24.64 1.11 23.20
CA ILE A 344 -23.56 0.18 22.86
C ILE A 344 -24.17 -1.14 22.38
N GLY A 345 -23.64 -1.69 21.30
CA GLY A 345 -24.15 -2.89 20.63
C GLY A 345 -25.23 -2.61 19.59
N ASP A 346 -25.68 -1.36 19.42
CA ASP A 346 -26.64 -1.04 18.37
C ASP A 346 -26.05 -1.30 16.98
N ARG A 347 -26.84 -1.95 16.11
CA ARG A 347 -26.53 -2.02 14.69
C ARG A 347 -26.87 -0.71 13.97
N VAL A 348 -26.02 -0.34 13.03
CA VAL A 348 -26.05 0.90 12.25
C VAL A 348 -25.84 0.58 10.77
N SER A 349 -26.74 1.07 9.92
CA SER A 349 -26.49 1.13 8.47
C SER A 349 -25.97 2.50 8.07
N CYS A 350 -25.15 2.54 7.03
CA CYS A 350 -24.60 3.78 6.47
C CYS A 350 -25.16 3.98 5.07
N THR A 351 -25.65 5.19 4.78
CA THR A 351 -26.03 5.62 3.43
C THR A 351 -25.13 6.78 3.02
N LEU A 352 -24.54 6.67 1.83
CA LEU A 352 -23.71 7.73 1.25
C LEU A 352 -24.53 9.00 0.99
N PRO A 353 -23.90 10.18 0.93
CA PRO A 353 -24.59 11.42 0.57
C PRO A 353 -25.34 11.28 -0.76
N PRO A 354 -26.48 11.98 -0.96
CA PRO A 354 -27.24 11.92 -2.20
C PRO A 354 -26.38 12.25 -3.42
N ARG A 355 -26.56 11.48 -4.49
CA ARG A 355 -25.89 11.65 -5.79
C ARG A 355 -26.94 11.68 -6.90
N SER A 356 -26.59 12.25 -8.05
CA SER A 356 -27.47 12.27 -9.23
C SER A 356 -27.82 10.87 -9.71
N VAL A 357 -26.90 9.92 -9.58
CA VAL A 357 -27.09 8.50 -9.91
C VAL A 357 -26.67 7.66 -8.71
N ALA A 358 -27.43 6.59 -8.46
CA ALA A 358 -27.16 5.65 -7.37
C ALA A 358 -25.86 4.89 -7.61
N VAL A 359 -25.01 4.82 -6.58
CA VAL A 359 -23.80 4.01 -6.58
C VAL A 359 -24.19 2.53 -6.63
N ALA A 360 -23.63 1.79 -7.58
CA ALA A 360 -23.79 0.33 -7.67
C ALA A 360 -22.67 -0.38 -6.93
N THR A 361 -21.43 0.05 -7.18
CA THR A 361 -20.27 -0.47 -6.46
C THR A 361 -19.26 0.64 -6.18
N ALA A 362 -18.52 0.50 -5.09
CA ALA A 362 -17.45 1.39 -4.76
C ALA A 362 -16.42 0.68 -3.88
N MET A 363 -15.18 1.09 -4.00
CA MET A 363 -14.09 0.55 -3.20
C MET A 363 -13.07 1.65 -2.92
N ALA A 364 -12.79 1.88 -1.65
CA ALA A 364 -11.69 2.71 -1.22
C ALA A 364 -10.36 2.05 -1.54
N GLY A 365 -9.42 2.87 -1.98
CA GLY A 365 -8.01 2.52 -2.03
C GLY A 365 -7.24 3.67 -1.39
N GLY A 366 -6.51 4.39 -2.23
CA GLY A 366 -5.74 5.56 -1.87
C GLY A 366 -4.24 5.26 -1.72
N PRO A 367 -3.40 6.29 -1.75
CA PRO A 367 -3.77 7.66 -2.11
C PRO A 367 -4.15 7.78 -3.60
N MET A 368 -4.85 8.86 -3.95
CA MET A 368 -4.98 9.32 -5.33
C MET A 368 -3.62 9.79 -5.84
N LEU A 369 -3.30 9.43 -7.09
CA LEU A 369 -1.97 9.60 -7.68
C LEU A 369 -1.93 10.72 -8.74
N GLY A 370 -2.67 11.80 -8.49
CA GLY A 370 -2.73 12.99 -9.34
C GLY A 370 -3.84 12.97 -10.41
N ASP A 371 -3.90 14.07 -11.16
CA ASP A 371 -4.77 14.28 -12.31
C ASP A 371 -3.98 14.85 -13.51
N ALA A 372 -4.62 14.96 -14.67
CA ALA A 372 -3.99 15.42 -15.92
C ALA A 372 -3.40 16.86 -15.89
N GLY A 373 -3.48 17.59 -14.77
CA GLY A 373 -2.84 18.89 -14.57
C GLY A 373 -1.91 18.97 -13.35
N HIS A 374 -2.02 18.05 -12.39
CA HIS A 374 -1.21 18.02 -11.17
C HIS A 374 -0.55 16.65 -11.00
N PRO A 375 0.75 16.50 -11.32
CA PRO A 375 1.45 15.23 -11.14
C PRO A 375 1.42 14.79 -9.68
N ALA A 376 1.42 13.47 -9.46
CA ALA A 376 1.31 12.78 -8.17
C ALA A 376 2.17 13.44 -7.07
N VAL A 377 1.56 14.30 -6.25
CA VAL A 377 2.21 14.80 -5.03
C VAL A 377 1.59 14.06 -3.84
N LEU A 378 2.43 13.39 -3.06
CA LEU A 378 2.05 12.76 -1.79
C LEU A 378 1.50 13.74 -0.73
N THR A 379 1.33 15.02 -1.06
CA THR A 379 0.73 16.04 -0.18
C THR A 379 -0.71 15.69 0.23
N GLU A 380 -1.38 14.81 -0.52
CA GLU A 380 -2.74 14.35 -0.20
C GLU A 380 -2.78 13.28 0.90
N LEU A 381 -1.66 12.69 1.33
CA LEU A 381 -1.69 11.61 2.34
C LEU A 381 -2.41 12.01 3.63
N ARG A 382 -2.19 13.24 4.13
CA ARG A 382 -2.91 13.73 5.32
C ARG A 382 -4.39 14.01 5.04
N ARG A 383 -4.73 14.45 3.82
CA ARG A 383 -6.11 14.73 3.41
C ARG A 383 -6.91 13.47 3.12
N GLU A 384 -6.21 12.38 2.80
CA GLU A 384 -6.75 11.04 2.56
C GLU A 384 -6.61 10.11 3.77
N ASP A 385 -6.43 10.67 4.97
CA ASP A 385 -6.35 9.90 6.22
C ASP A 385 -5.29 8.77 6.20
N PHE A 386 -4.19 8.97 5.48
CA PHE A 386 -2.94 8.23 5.62
C PHE A 386 -2.02 8.99 6.58
N TRP A 387 -2.47 9.14 7.82
CA TRP A 387 -1.79 9.89 8.86
C TRP A 387 -1.99 9.24 10.23
N GLY A 388 -1.14 9.61 11.19
CA GLY A 388 -1.26 9.16 12.57
C GLY A 388 -1.16 7.64 12.68
N THR A 389 -2.14 7.05 13.36
CA THR A 389 -2.24 5.59 13.57
C THR A 389 -3.35 4.97 12.72
N ALA A 390 -3.80 5.66 11.66
CA ALA A 390 -4.80 5.11 10.75
C ALA A 390 -4.24 3.91 9.96
N PRO A 391 -4.99 2.80 9.86
CA PRO A 391 -4.62 1.66 9.03
C PRO A 391 -4.71 1.98 7.53
N PRO A 392 -3.83 1.45 6.66
CA PRO A 392 -2.69 0.64 7.04
C PRO A 392 -1.59 1.52 7.64
N VAL A 393 -1.11 1.18 8.83
CA VAL A 393 -0.05 1.97 9.51
C VAL A 393 1.25 1.97 8.70
N THR A 394 1.41 0.98 7.83
CA THR A 394 2.51 0.89 6.87
C THR A 394 2.52 1.98 5.81
N PHE A 395 1.41 2.70 5.60
CA PHE A 395 1.35 3.93 4.80
C PHE A 395 1.39 5.17 5.69
N SER A 396 0.55 5.20 6.73
CA SER A 396 0.39 6.36 7.61
C SER A 396 1.70 6.70 8.33
N GLN A 397 2.53 5.70 8.60
CA GLN A 397 3.79 5.82 9.31
C GLN A 397 5.04 5.51 8.46
N ASP A 398 4.94 5.52 7.13
CA ASP A 398 6.09 5.25 6.26
C ASP A 398 7.11 6.41 6.24
N GLU A 399 8.29 6.17 6.82
CA GLU A 399 9.42 7.10 6.94
C GLU A 399 10.23 7.27 5.65
N THR A 400 10.03 6.39 4.69
CA THR A 400 10.81 6.35 3.44
C THR A 400 10.17 7.19 2.34
N GLY A 401 8.91 7.60 2.52
CA GLY A 401 8.16 8.34 1.51
C GLY A 401 8.00 7.55 0.21
N ASP A 402 7.78 8.24 -0.90
CA ASP A 402 7.61 7.58 -2.20
C ASP A 402 8.92 7.31 -2.93
N GLN A 403 9.82 6.60 -2.23
CA GLN A 403 11.12 6.21 -2.77
C GLN A 403 11.20 4.71 -3.04
N ASN A 404 10.23 3.93 -2.56
CA ASN A 404 10.25 2.48 -2.66
C ASN A 404 9.67 2.00 -4.00
N LEU A 405 10.46 1.21 -4.73
CA LEU A 405 10.01 0.38 -5.84
C LEU A 405 9.28 -0.83 -5.26
N LEU A 406 7.96 -0.85 -5.41
CA LEU A 406 7.10 -1.90 -4.89
C LEU A 406 6.19 -2.44 -6.00
N PRO A 407 5.69 -3.67 -5.86
CA PRO A 407 4.55 -4.10 -6.64
C PRO A 407 3.36 -3.19 -6.35
N ARG A 408 2.59 -2.81 -7.38
CA ARG A 408 1.46 -1.87 -7.26
C ARG A 408 0.21 -2.45 -7.91
N MET A 409 -0.95 -2.14 -7.32
CA MET A 409 -2.22 -2.17 -8.03
C MET A 409 -2.72 -0.74 -8.12
N VAL A 410 -3.03 -0.30 -9.33
CA VAL A 410 -3.58 1.04 -9.55
C VAL A 410 -4.73 0.96 -10.55
N VAL A 411 -5.68 1.89 -10.43
CA VAL A 411 -6.78 2.06 -11.37
C VAL A 411 -6.88 3.52 -11.78
N GLY A 412 -7.14 3.79 -13.04
CA GLY A 412 -7.38 5.14 -13.54
C GLY A 412 -8.64 5.22 -14.38
N THR A 413 -9.27 6.40 -14.38
CA THR A 413 -10.40 6.70 -15.27
C THR A 413 -9.88 7.34 -16.54
N ARG A 414 -10.31 6.85 -17.70
CA ARG A 414 -10.00 7.42 -19.02
C ARG A 414 -11.30 7.61 -19.78
N ALA A 415 -11.77 8.84 -19.91
CA ALA A 415 -13.14 9.13 -20.35
C ALA A 415 -14.16 8.26 -19.56
N ALA A 416 -14.95 7.44 -20.24
CA ALA A 416 -15.92 6.53 -19.62
C ALA A 416 -15.37 5.10 -19.37
N SER A 417 -14.06 4.88 -19.42
CA SER A 417 -13.43 3.57 -19.22
C SER A 417 -12.49 3.56 -18.01
N LEU A 418 -12.16 2.36 -17.53
CA LEU A 418 -11.19 2.13 -16.47
C LEU A 418 -9.94 1.47 -17.05
N ILE A 419 -8.77 1.86 -16.55
CA ILE A 419 -7.49 1.19 -16.80
C ILE A 419 -6.97 0.66 -15.46
N PHE A 420 -6.88 -0.65 -15.31
CA PHE A 420 -6.23 -1.30 -14.17
C PHE A 420 -4.80 -1.68 -14.55
N ALA A 421 -3.85 -1.49 -13.64
CA ALA A 421 -2.49 -1.97 -13.80
C ALA A 421 -2.04 -2.78 -12.58
N ALA A 422 -1.61 -4.01 -12.83
CA ALA A 422 -0.88 -4.85 -11.89
C ALA A 422 0.61 -4.76 -12.21
N VAL A 423 1.33 -3.95 -11.45
CA VAL A 423 2.77 -3.74 -11.59
C VAL A 423 3.51 -4.74 -10.71
N ASP A 424 4.25 -5.66 -11.31
CA ASP A 424 5.09 -6.58 -10.56
C ASP A 424 6.32 -5.87 -9.97
N GLY A 425 6.88 -6.43 -8.90
CA GLY A 425 8.01 -5.84 -8.18
C GLY A 425 8.73 -6.85 -7.31
N ARG A 426 9.80 -6.40 -6.64
CA ARG A 426 10.66 -7.25 -5.78
C ARG A 426 11.38 -8.39 -6.52
N ASN A 427 11.61 -8.23 -7.82
CA ASN A 427 12.43 -9.14 -8.61
C ASN A 427 13.58 -8.34 -9.24
N PHE A 428 14.82 -8.66 -8.86
CA PHE A 428 16.00 -7.88 -9.28
C PHE A 428 16.23 -7.84 -10.80
N GLU A 429 15.70 -8.81 -11.54
CA GLU A 429 16.03 -9.01 -12.95
C GLU A 429 14.86 -8.74 -13.90
N ARG A 430 13.63 -9.08 -13.49
CA ARG A 430 12.44 -9.04 -14.34
C ARG A 430 11.52 -7.86 -14.02
N ALA A 431 11.37 -7.51 -12.76
CA ALA A 431 10.39 -6.51 -12.34
C ALA A 431 10.80 -5.84 -11.02
N LEU A 432 11.36 -4.64 -11.12
CA LEU A 432 11.80 -3.89 -9.94
C LEU A 432 10.61 -3.39 -9.10
N GLY A 433 9.50 -3.05 -9.75
CA GLY A 433 8.37 -2.35 -9.15
C GLY A 433 8.40 -0.86 -9.45
N MET A 434 7.42 -0.13 -8.91
CA MET A 434 7.28 1.31 -9.13
C MET A 434 7.07 2.04 -7.80
N THR A 435 7.46 3.30 -7.79
CA THR A 435 6.96 4.27 -6.81
C THR A 435 5.47 4.53 -7.08
N LEU A 436 4.74 5.11 -6.12
CA LEU A 436 3.38 5.58 -6.30
C LEU A 436 3.32 6.62 -7.42
N ALA A 437 4.23 7.58 -7.43
CA ALA A 437 4.34 8.60 -8.48
C ALA A 437 4.63 7.98 -9.85
N GLY A 438 5.50 6.97 -9.91
CA GLY A 438 5.78 6.23 -11.14
C GLY A 438 4.56 5.49 -11.68
N ALA A 439 3.81 4.79 -10.82
CA ALA A 439 2.58 4.11 -11.21
C ALA A 439 1.47 5.10 -11.62
N GLY A 440 1.38 6.26 -10.96
CA GLY A 440 0.50 7.36 -11.37
C GLY A 440 0.85 7.88 -12.77
N ALA A 441 2.13 8.22 -12.98
CA ALA A 441 2.64 8.70 -14.26
C ALA A 441 2.41 7.70 -15.40
N LEU A 442 2.55 6.40 -15.15
CA LEU A 442 2.24 5.33 -16.11
C LEU A 442 0.79 5.42 -16.61
N LEU A 443 -0.19 5.54 -15.70
CA LEU A 443 -1.61 5.59 -16.07
C LEU A 443 -2.00 6.94 -16.69
N LEU A 444 -1.42 8.05 -16.24
CA LEU A 444 -1.60 9.35 -16.87
C LEU A 444 -1.07 9.34 -18.31
N ALA A 445 0.09 8.72 -18.56
CA ALA A 445 0.64 8.54 -19.90
C ALA A 445 -0.23 7.62 -20.80
N LEU A 446 -1.01 6.71 -20.21
CA LEU A 446 -2.04 5.93 -20.90
C LEU A 446 -3.34 6.72 -21.16
N GLY A 447 -3.37 8.02 -20.79
CA GLY A 447 -4.50 8.91 -20.99
C GLY A 447 -5.54 8.88 -19.87
N CYS A 448 -5.21 8.38 -18.68
CA CYS A 448 -6.11 8.50 -17.54
C CYS A 448 -6.16 9.96 -17.04
N GLU A 449 -7.34 10.38 -16.62
CA GLU A 449 -7.63 11.71 -16.09
C GLU A 449 -7.42 11.78 -14.57
N ARG A 450 -7.72 10.68 -13.87
CA ARG A 450 -7.46 10.48 -12.44
C ARG A 450 -6.95 9.08 -12.20
N VAL A 451 -6.08 8.94 -11.20
CA VAL A 451 -5.49 7.66 -10.82
C VAL A 451 -5.64 7.43 -9.32
N LEU A 452 -5.96 6.19 -8.95
CA LEU A 452 -6.13 5.73 -7.59
C LEU A 452 -5.20 4.54 -7.33
N ASN A 453 -4.44 4.61 -6.25
CA ASN A 453 -3.74 3.43 -5.74
C ASN A 453 -4.73 2.47 -5.06
N LEU A 454 -4.54 1.16 -5.24
CA LEU A 454 -5.23 0.09 -4.54
C LEU A 454 -4.24 -0.67 -3.65
N ASP A 455 -4.65 -1.75 -2.98
CA ASP A 455 -3.72 -2.53 -2.17
C ASP A 455 -2.73 -3.28 -3.06
N GLY A 456 -1.47 -2.88 -2.94
CA GLY A 456 -0.35 -3.37 -3.73
C GLY A 456 0.53 -4.34 -2.93
N GLY A 457 1.83 -4.26 -3.17
CA GLY A 457 2.81 -5.13 -2.53
C GLY A 457 2.47 -6.59 -2.75
N SER A 458 2.44 -7.36 -1.65
CA SER A 458 2.13 -8.79 -1.73
C SER A 458 0.66 -9.10 -1.99
N SER A 459 -0.23 -8.11 -1.84
CA SER A 459 -1.68 -8.27 -2.07
C SER A 459 -2.07 -8.05 -3.54
N LYS A 460 -1.19 -7.45 -4.36
CA LYS A 460 -1.38 -7.21 -5.78
C LYS A 460 -1.66 -8.52 -6.52
N ARG A 461 -2.84 -8.64 -7.12
CA ARG A 461 -3.23 -9.80 -7.94
C ARG A 461 -4.09 -9.39 -9.13
N MET A 462 -3.92 -10.09 -10.24
CA MET A 462 -4.77 -9.97 -11.42
C MET A 462 -5.07 -11.37 -11.99
N VAL A 463 -6.36 -11.65 -12.20
CA VAL A 463 -6.84 -12.87 -12.83
C VAL A 463 -7.54 -12.51 -14.14
N LEU A 464 -7.28 -13.29 -15.19
CA LEU A 464 -7.94 -13.16 -16.48
C LEU A 464 -8.14 -14.55 -17.08
N GLU A 465 -9.35 -14.83 -17.56
CA GLU A 465 -9.67 -16.11 -18.23
C GLU A 465 -9.29 -17.33 -17.36
N GLY A 466 -9.55 -17.24 -16.05
CA GLY A 466 -9.24 -18.30 -15.07
C GLY A 466 -7.77 -18.44 -14.69
N ARG A 467 -6.87 -17.58 -15.20
CA ARG A 467 -5.42 -17.63 -14.93
C ARG A 467 -4.97 -16.43 -14.11
N THR A 468 -4.11 -16.67 -13.12
CA THR A 468 -3.34 -15.60 -12.48
C THR A 468 -2.29 -15.11 -13.47
N LEU A 469 -2.25 -13.82 -13.74
CA LEU A 469 -1.35 -13.21 -14.74
C LEU A 469 -0.05 -12.67 -14.14
N ASP A 470 -0.11 -12.27 -12.88
CA ASP A 470 0.94 -11.51 -12.23
C ASP A 470 1.98 -12.39 -11.54
N LEU A 471 3.18 -11.86 -11.35
CA LEU A 471 4.20 -12.53 -10.55
C LEU A 471 3.89 -12.35 -9.06
N PRO A 472 3.69 -13.45 -8.31
CA PRO A 472 3.56 -13.36 -6.87
C PRO A 472 4.87 -12.84 -6.26
N SER A 473 4.76 -11.79 -5.44
CA SER A 473 5.90 -11.09 -4.84
C SER A 473 5.69 -10.89 -3.33
N THR A 474 5.63 -12.01 -2.61
CA THR A 474 5.88 -11.97 -1.16
C THR A 474 7.37 -11.79 -0.88
N GLU A 475 8.27 -12.30 -1.69
CA GLU A 475 9.71 -12.26 -1.42
C GLU A 475 10.44 -11.22 -2.27
N VAL A 476 11.69 -10.93 -1.91
CA VAL A 476 12.68 -10.30 -2.79
C VAL A 476 13.49 -11.43 -3.41
N VAL A 477 13.43 -11.57 -4.73
CA VAL A 477 13.96 -12.76 -5.44
C VAL A 477 14.96 -12.40 -6.54
N GLY A 478 15.94 -13.28 -6.75
CA GLY A 478 16.82 -13.37 -7.93
C GLY A 478 16.66 -14.73 -8.64
N GLU A 479 17.54 -15.09 -9.58
CA GLU A 479 17.52 -16.39 -10.27
C GLU A 479 17.34 -17.61 -9.33
N GLY A 480 16.48 -18.55 -9.72
CA GLY A 480 16.33 -19.86 -9.09
C GLY A 480 15.44 -19.93 -7.82
N ALA A 481 14.75 -18.85 -7.46
CA ALA A 481 13.84 -18.84 -6.32
C ALA A 481 12.61 -19.76 -6.53
N THR A 482 12.27 -20.57 -5.52
CA THR A 482 11.11 -21.47 -5.49
C THR A 482 9.79 -20.72 -5.33
N ASP A 483 8.70 -21.35 -5.77
CA ASP A 483 7.33 -20.83 -5.84
C ASP A 483 6.93 -20.04 -4.57
N PRO A 484 6.90 -18.69 -4.63
CA PRO A 484 6.74 -17.89 -3.43
C PRO A 484 5.33 -18.02 -2.88
N ALA A 485 5.19 -18.01 -1.55
CA ALA A 485 3.89 -18.06 -0.90
C ALA A 485 2.98 -16.95 -1.45
N ILE A 486 1.79 -17.34 -1.91
CA ILE A 486 0.80 -16.42 -2.45
C ILE A 486 -0.01 -15.84 -1.29
N ARG A 487 -0.06 -14.50 -1.18
CA ARG A 487 -0.96 -13.86 -0.22
C ARG A 487 -2.40 -13.98 -0.71
N PRO A 488 -3.35 -14.36 0.16
CA PRO A 488 -4.78 -14.31 -0.16
C PRO A 488 -5.26 -12.90 -0.48
N VAL A 489 -6.28 -12.80 -1.34
CA VAL A 489 -6.94 -11.55 -1.68
C VAL A 489 -8.20 -11.45 -0.82
N TYR A 490 -8.31 -10.41 0.01
CA TYR A 490 -9.44 -10.24 0.94
C TYR A 490 -10.53 -9.31 0.40
N THR A 491 -10.19 -8.41 -0.52
CA THR A 491 -11.16 -7.65 -1.30
C THR A 491 -10.77 -7.64 -2.77
N ALA A 492 -11.75 -7.59 -3.67
CA ALA A 492 -11.50 -7.66 -5.10
C ALA A 492 -12.49 -6.82 -5.91
N LEU A 493 -12.09 -6.47 -7.14
CA LEU A 493 -12.95 -5.93 -8.17
C LEU A 493 -13.11 -6.97 -9.28
N CYS A 494 -14.26 -7.63 -9.30
CA CYS A 494 -14.61 -8.68 -10.26
C CYS A 494 -15.30 -8.08 -11.49
N MET A 495 -14.94 -8.57 -12.67
CA MET A 495 -15.41 -8.07 -13.96
C MET A 495 -16.28 -9.15 -14.63
N HIS A 496 -17.59 -8.89 -14.74
CA HIS A 496 -18.58 -9.81 -15.29
C HIS A 496 -19.06 -9.32 -16.65
N ARG A 497 -19.41 -10.25 -17.54
CA ARG A 497 -20.09 -9.90 -18.79
C ARG A 497 -21.51 -9.44 -18.43
N ARG A 498 -21.93 -8.30 -18.98
CA ARG A 498 -23.34 -7.86 -18.90
C ARG A 498 -24.23 -8.66 -19.85
#